data_AF-A0A2H3ELM7-F1
#
_entry.id   AF-A0A2H3ELM7-F1
#
_cell.length_a   1.000
_cell.length_b   1.000
_cell.length_c   1.000
_cell.angle_alpha   90.00
_cell.angle_beta   90.00
_cell.angle_gamma   90.00
#
_symmetry.space_group_name_H-M   'P 1'
#
loop_
_entity.id
_entity.type
_entity.pdbx_description
1 polymer ?
#
loop_
_entity_poly.entity_id
_entity_poly.type
_entity_poly.pdbx_seq_one_letter_code
_entity_poly.pdbx_strand_id
1 'polypeptide(L)'
;MSAPPQDIDKPPAHQPSTEKPIHPNGSEGWLPAADLLDEPVSPTHTGPILRQPSIDSSTSSAPKNTLNRGASVNRTGSVSKRSVFTNADGNPIAGSAFIGGAAMTGPNAKAEPDESLHHRAASADALLSEKQQAKIQKIEAKDSKRLSKIIKTEGKVEKQALGVAIRELSELQTVQKAAIKLESQAHTAHARALAALQKAEAAFHAVRTKYETAQAQLQAETETLNSSRNNAREATEHMQEKSQEVDGLRTMFGVDEREREVKLVELSPKKSKNGWKW
;
A
#
# COMPACT_ATOMS: atom_id res chain seq x y z
N MET A 1 63.97 19.32 -46.16
CA MET A 1 64.63 18.02 -46.25
C MET A 1 64.30 17.24 -45.00
N SER A 2 63.91 15.98 -45.22
CA SER A 2 63.76 14.88 -44.25
C SER A 2 62.57 14.90 -43.28
N ALA A 3 61.69 13.97 -43.62
CA ALA A 3 60.49 13.43 -42.99
C ALA A 3 60.68 12.89 -41.53
N PRO A 4 59.56 12.62 -40.84
CA PRO A 4 59.50 11.96 -39.52
C PRO A 4 59.52 10.42 -39.62
N PRO A 5 59.80 9.69 -38.53
CA PRO A 5 59.40 8.28 -38.35
C PRO A 5 58.05 8.23 -37.61
N GLN A 6 56.91 7.87 -38.21
CA GLN A 6 56.37 6.52 -38.51
C GLN A 6 56.44 5.48 -37.37
N ASP A 7 55.26 5.30 -36.76
CA ASP A 7 54.52 4.07 -36.42
C ASP A 7 55.26 2.83 -35.89
N ILE A 8 54.66 2.20 -34.86
CA ILE A 8 54.09 0.83 -34.93
C ILE A 8 53.62 0.38 -33.52
N ASP A 9 52.47 -0.29 -33.49
CA ASP A 9 51.87 -1.12 -32.44
C ASP A 9 51.07 -0.49 -31.29
N LYS A 10 49.78 -0.21 -31.58
CA LYS A 10 48.73 -0.75 -30.71
C LYS A 10 47.49 -1.17 -31.52
N PRO A 11 47.03 -2.43 -31.39
CA PRO A 11 46.01 -3.01 -32.26
C PRO A 11 44.58 -2.47 -32.00
N PRO A 12 43.66 -2.69 -32.96
CA PRO A 12 42.34 -2.08 -33.01
C PRO A 12 41.25 -2.89 -32.28
N ALA A 13 40.15 -2.19 -32.03
CA ALA A 13 38.78 -2.69 -31.94
C ALA A 13 38.37 -3.51 -30.70
N HIS A 14 37.71 -2.83 -29.75
CA HIS A 14 36.59 -3.44 -29.05
C HIS A 14 35.30 -2.75 -29.50
N GLN A 15 34.62 -3.36 -30.47
CA GLN A 15 33.18 -3.23 -30.61
C GLN A 15 32.48 -4.10 -29.56
N PRO A 16 31.24 -3.75 -29.18
CA PRO A 16 30.55 -4.32 -28.03
C PRO A 16 30.00 -5.70 -28.35
N SER A 17 30.44 -6.73 -27.61
CA SER A 17 29.74 -8.00 -27.59
C SER A 17 28.45 -7.86 -26.77
N THR A 18 27.35 -7.66 -27.48
CA THR A 18 26.02 -8.04 -27.03
C THR A 18 25.94 -9.56 -26.93
N GLU A 19 26.11 -10.12 -25.74
CA GLU A 19 25.62 -11.47 -25.43
C GLU A 19 24.77 -11.40 -24.17
N LYS A 20 23.46 -11.32 -24.40
CA LYS A 20 22.42 -11.60 -23.40
C LYS A 20 22.32 -13.12 -23.27
N PRO A 21 22.38 -13.71 -22.07
CA PRO A 21 21.83 -15.04 -21.89
C PRO A 21 20.31 -14.95 -22.05
N ILE A 22 19.79 -15.47 -23.16
CA ILE A 22 18.36 -15.73 -23.31
C ILE A 22 18.07 -16.96 -22.45
N HIS A 23 17.62 -16.72 -21.21
CA HIS A 23 16.93 -17.74 -20.43
C HIS A 23 15.52 -17.94 -21.04
N PRO A 24 15.07 -19.18 -21.31
CA PRO A 24 13.74 -19.41 -21.88
C PRO A 24 12.58 -19.14 -20.90
N ASN A 25 12.84 -18.56 -19.72
CA ASN A 25 11.82 -18.12 -18.78
C ASN A 25 12.35 -16.92 -17.97
N GLY A 26 11.99 -15.71 -18.39
CA GLY A 26 12.47 -14.46 -17.81
C GLY A 26 11.69 -14.01 -16.57
N SER A 27 12.25 -14.22 -15.38
CA SER A 27 11.87 -13.48 -14.17
C SER A 27 13.12 -13.17 -13.33
N GLU A 28 13.81 -12.08 -13.68
CA GLU A 28 14.84 -11.49 -12.82
C GLU A 28 14.17 -10.50 -11.85
N GLY A 29 14.47 -10.65 -10.56
CA GLY A 29 14.56 -9.52 -9.65
C GLY A 29 13.36 -9.21 -8.76
N TRP A 30 13.01 -10.10 -7.82
CA TRP A 30 12.32 -9.72 -6.58
C TRP A 30 13.06 -10.27 -5.35
N LEU A 31 13.88 -9.38 -4.76
CA LEU A 31 14.29 -9.24 -3.34
C LEU A 31 15.24 -10.28 -2.69
N PRO A 32 16.34 -9.83 -2.04
CA PRO A 32 16.95 -10.60 -0.95
C PRO A 32 16.11 -10.47 0.33
N ALA A 33 15.80 -11.62 0.94
CA ALA A 33 15.24 -11.71 2.28
C ALA A 33 16.22 -11.13 3.31
N ALA A 34 15.79 -10.13 4.07
CA ALA A 34 16.45 -9.72 5.30
C ALA A 34 15.58 -10.13 6.48
N ASP A 35 16.23 -10.80 7.42
CA ASP A 35 15.71 -11.42 8.63
C ASP A 35 14.86 -10.49 9.51
N LEU A 36 13.80 -11.08 10.06
CA LEU A 36 13.07 -10.60 11.22
C LEU A 36 13.99 -10.54 12.45
N LEU A 37 13.95 -9.42 13.18
CA LEU A 37 14.27 -9.39 14.61
C LEU A 37 13.19 -8.60 15.37
N ASP A 38 12.87 -9.15 16.53
CA ASP A 38 11.70 -8.92 17.37
C ASP A 38 11.59 -7.53 18.05
N GLU A 39 10.32 -7.21 18.34
CA GLU A 39 9.73 -6.11 19.13
C GLU A 39 10.41 -5.79 20.48
N PRO A 40 10.16 -4.57 21.01
CA PRO A 40 9.37 -4.53 22.25
C PRO A 40 8.20 -3.51 22.28
N VAL A 41 7.14 -3.97 22.95
CA VAL A 41 5.79 -3.41 23.16
C VAL A 41 5.66 -2.31 24.25
N SER A 42 4.63 -1.45 24.06
CA SER A 42 3.73 -0.77 25.06
C SER A 42 3.97 0.72 25.47
N PRO A 43 2.97 1.49 26.02
CA PRO A 43 1.50 1.54 25.77
C PRO A 43 0.83 2.97 25.81
N THR A 44 -0.50 3.01 25.54
CA THR A 44 -1.60 3.92 26.01
C THR A 44 -1.84 5.36 25.49
N HIS A 45 -3.06 5.61 24.96
CA HIS A 45 -4.08 6.66 25.32
C HIS A 45 -5.24 6.69 24.27
N THR A 46 -6.45 6.16 24.51
CA THR A 46 -7.70 6.73 25.11
C THR A 46 -8.43 7.90 24.40
N GLY A 47 -9.37 7.58 23.50
CA GLY A 47 -10.70 8.24 23.22
C GLY A 47 -10.77 9.63 22.53
N PRO A 48 -11.95 10.13 22.07
CA PRO A 48 -13.33 9.61 22.20
C PRO A 48 -14.25 9.62 20.93
N ILE A 49 -15.25 8.72 20.97
CA ILE A 49 -16.69 8.80 20.60
C ILE A 49 -17.17 9.90 19.62
N LEU A 50 -17.84 9.48 18.54
CA LEU A 50 -19.04 10.16 18.01
C LEU A 50 -20.07 9.14 17.50
N ARG A 51 -21.30 9.35 17.96
CA ARG A 51 -22.50 8.50 17.86
C ARG A 51 -23.48 9.07 16.82
N GLN A 52 -24.29 8.14 16.26
CA GLN A 52 -25.70 8.27 15.85
C GLN A 52 -26.06 8.95 14.51
N PRO A 53 -27.28 8.74 13.94
CA PRO A 53 -28.44 7.99 14.44
C PRO A 53 -29.07 6.95 13.49
N SER A 54 -29.82 6.05 14.11
CA SER A 54 -30.88 5.20 13.56
C SER A 54 -32.09 6.04 13.11
N ILE A 55 -32.74 5.64 12.03
CA ILE A 55 -34.06 6.14 11.64
C ILE A 55 -35.04 4.96 11.68
N ASP A 56 -35.85 4.96 12.73
CA ASP A 56 -37.14 4.28 12.78
C ASP A 56 -38.12 4.97 11.84
N SER A 57 -38.93 4.20 11.13
CA SER A 57 -40.32 4.59 10.92
C SER A 57 -41.21 3.36 10.86
N SER A 58 -42.12 3.36 11.82
CA SER A 58 -43.20 2.45 12.12
C SER A 58 -44.42 2.64 11.19
N THR A 59 -45.45 1.83 11.45
CA THR A 59 -46.82 1.82 10.91
C THR A 59 -46.98 0.98 9.63
N SER A 60 -47.94 0.07 9.49
CA SER A 60 -49.25 -0.04 10.13
C SER A 60 -49.79 -1.48 10.12
N SER A 61 -50.72 -1.69 11.03
CA SER A 61 -51.44 -2.89 11.41
C SER A 61 -52.53 -3.34 10.43
N ALA A 62 -52.69 -4.67 10.33
CA ALA A 62 -53.92 -5.46 10.08
C ALA A 62 -54.48 -5.53 8.63
N PRO A 63 -55.28 -6.56 8.27
CA PRO A 63 -55.60 -7.82 8.96
C PRO A 63 -55.20 -9.08 8.15
N LYS A 64 -54.80 -10.15 8.84
CA LYS A 64 -54.76 -11.50 8.27
C LYS A 64 -56.20 -12.02 8.18
N ASN A 65 -56.84 -11.79 7.04
CA ASN A 65 -58.11 -12.41 6.69
C ASN A 65 -57.92 -13.24 5.41
N THR A 66 -57.23 -14.38 5.54
CA THR A 66 -57.25 -15.41 4.50
C THR A 66 -58.16 -16.53 4.98
N LEU A 67 -59.42 -16.40 4.55
CA LEU A 67 -60.39 -17.48 4.52
C LEU A 67 -59.75 -18.73 3.94
N ASN A 68 -59.52 -19.73 4.77
CA ASN A 68 -59.42 -21.12 4.34
C ASN A 68 -60.77 -21.49 3.72
N ARG A 69 -60.88 -21.34 2.39
CA ARG A 69 -62.06 -21.77 1.63
C ARG A 69 -61.62 -22.70 0.51
N GLY A 70 -61.74 -24.00 0.80
CA GLY A 70 -62.09 -25.04 -0.16
C GLY A 70 -61.07 -25.36 -1.25
N ALA A 71 -60.05 -26.15 -0.93
CA ALA A 71 -59.49 -27.07 -1.92
C ALA A 71 -60.35 -28.35 -1.94
N SER A 72 -61.40 -28.30 -2.75
CA SER A 72 -62.20 -29.45 -3.13
C SER A 72 -61.37 -30.42 -3.97
N VAL A 73 -61.41 -31.70 -3.59
CA VAL A 73 -61.43 -32.88 -4.48
C VAL A 73 -60.39 -32.87 -5.60
N ASN A 74 -59.33 -33.66 -5.38
CA ASN A 74 -58.53 -34.26 -6.43
C ASN A 74 -59.45 -34.96 -7.44
N ARG A 75 -59.81 -34.25 -8.53
CA ARG A 75 -60.22 -34.91 -9.76
C ARG A 75 -58.96 -35.25 -10.53
N THR A 76 -58.50 -36.48 -10.33
CA THR A 76 -57.78 -37.23 -11.34
C THR A 76 -58.59 -37.21 -12.63
N GLY A 77 -57.94 -36.85 -13.74
CA GLY A 77 -58.55 -36.91 -15.08
C GLY A 77 -58.87 -35.56 -15.71
N SER A 78 -57.82 -34.85 -16.15
CA SER A 78 -57.73 -34.32 -17.51
C SER A 78 -56.38 -33.63 -17.63
N VAL A 79 -55.46 -34.25 -18.36
CA VAL A 79 -54.23 -33.59 -18.83
C VAL A 79 -54.68 -32.60 -19.91
N SER A 80 -55.30 -31.50 -19.50
CA SER A 80 -55.46 -30.35 -20.39
C SER A 80 -54.07 -29.78 -20.57
N LYS A 81 -53.45 -30.10 -21.72
CA LYS A 81 -52.26 -29.41 -22.24
C LYS A 81 -52.47 -27.91 -22.00
N ARG A 82 -51.70 -27.33 -21.07
CA ARG A 82 -51.65 -25.87 -20.86
C ARG A 82 -50.72 -25.32 -21.93
N SER A 83 -51.09 -24.20 -22.53
CA SER A 83 -50.21 -23.46 -23.44
C SER A 83 -48.88 -23.18 -22.75
N VAL A 84 -47.80 -23.65 -23.36
CA VAL A 84 -46.45 -23.50 -22.82
C VAL A 84 -45.88 -22.20 -23.38
N PHE A 85 -45.73 -21.18 -22.53
CA PHE A 85 -45.08 -19.93 -22.92
C PHE A 85 -43.56 -20.13 -22.90
N THR A 86 -42.83 -19.58 -23.85
CA THR A 86 -41.37 -19.67 -23.90
C THR A 86 -40.72 -18.42 -23.31
N ASN A 87 -39.60 -18.58 -22.60
CA ASN A 87 -38.79 -17.46 -22.09
C ASN A 87 -38.06 -16.75 -23.26
N ALA A 88 -37.39 -15.63 -22.98
CA ALA A 88 -36.49 -14.96 -23.93
C ALA A 88 -35.42 -15.91 -24.53
N ASP A 89 -35.04 -16.96 -23.80
CA ASP A 89 -34.09 -18.00 -24.24
C ASP A 89 -34.75 -19.16 -25.02
N GLY A 90 -36.04 -19.08 -25.34
CA GLY A 90 -36.79 -20.12 -26.07
C GLY A 90 -37.18 -21.34 -25.23
N ASN A 91 -36.82 -21.39 -23.96
CA ASN A 91 -37.15 -22.51 -23.08
C ASN A 91 -38.62 -22.46 -22.61
N PRO A 92 -39.34 -23.60 -22.59
CA PRO A 92 -40.71 -23.67 -22.12
C PRO A 92 -40.82 -23.34 -20.62
N ILE A 93 -41.51 -22.26 -20.29
CA ILE A 93 -41.88 -21.88 -18.93
C ILE A 93 -43.15 -22.64 -18.54
N ALA A 94 -43.02 -23.57 -17.59
CA ALA A 94 -44.16 -24.24 -16.98
C ALA A 94 -44.90 -23.28 -16.03
N GLY A 95 -45.85 -22.50 -16.53
CA GLY A 95 -46.60 -21.54 -15.71
C GLY A 95 -47.43 -20.55 -16.52
N SER A 96 -48.20 -19.68 -15.83
CA SER A 96 -48.87 -18.54 -16.45
C SER A 96 -47.90 -17.37 -16.59
N ALA A 97 -48.17 -16.45 -17.53
CA ALA A 97 -47.40 -15.21 -17.76
C ALA A 97 -47.19 -14.33 -16.51
N PHE A 98 -47.89 -14.60 -15.41
CA PHE A 98 -47.80 -13.85 -14.15
C PHE A 98 -46.96 -14.54 -13.06
N ILE A 99 -46.63 -15.83 -13.20
CA ILE A 99 -45.93 -16.59 -12.15
C ILE A 99 -44.43 -16.19 -12.07
N GLY A 100 -43.84 -15.71 -13.17
CA GLY A 100 -42.44 -15.26 -13.23
C GLY A 100 -42.22 -13.73 -13.22
N GLY A 101 -43.29 -12.94 -13.14
CA GLY A 101 -43.24 -11.48 -13.29
C GLY A 101 -43.24 -10.99 -14.75
N ALA A 102 -43.78 -9.79 -14.96
CA ALA A 102 -44.02 -9.20 -16.30
C ALA A 102 -42.76 -8.96 -17.16
N ALA A 103 -41.57 -9.09 -16.57
CA ALA A 103 -40.29 -8.90 -17.25
C ALA A 103 -39.73 -10.16 -17.93
N MET A 104 -40.34 -11.33 -17.74
CA MET A 104 -39.82 -12.61 -18.26
C MET A 104 -40.16 -12.90 -19.72
N THR A 105 -41.11 -12.17 -20.33
CA THR A 105 -41.34 -12.27 -21.77
C THR A 105 -40.60 -11.12 -22.46
N GLY A 106 -39.37 -11.37 -22.90
CA GLY A 106 -38.60 -10.40 -23.67
C GLY A 106 -39.30 -10.04 -25.00
N PRO A 107 -38.87 -8.95 -25.67
CA PRO A 107 -39.51 -8.44 -26.91
C PRO A 107 -39.52 -9.44 -28.09
N ASN A 108 -38.75 -10.54 -27.99
CA ASN A 108 -38.69 -11.61 -28.98
C ASN A 108 -39.45 -12.88 -28.58
N ALA A 109 -40.19 -12.87 -27.47
CA ALA A 109 -41.01 -14.01 -27.07
C ALA A 109 -42.14 -14.22 -28.10
N LYS A 110 -42.11 -15.35 -28.81
CA LYS A 110 -43.16 -15.76 -29.74
C LYS A 110 -43.98 -16.86 -29.07
N ALA A 111 -45.26 -16.61 -28.85
CA ALA A 111 -46.19 -17.67 -28.47
C ALA A 111 -46.36 -18.62 -29.68
N GLU A 112 -46.03 -19.89 -29.49
CA GLU A 112 -46.27 -20.93 -30.49
C GLU A 112 -47.80 -21.16 -30.59
N PRO A 113 -48.37 -21.18 -31.81
CA PRO A 113 -49.82 -21.33 -31.98
C PRO A 113 -50.24 -22.74 -31.58
N ASP A 114 -50.86 -22.86 -30.40
CA ASP A 114 -51.44 -24.12 -29.94
C ASP A 114 -52.70 -24.46 -30.75
N GLU A 115 -52.52 -25.25 -31.81
CA GLU A 115 -53.60 -25.76 -32.68
C GLU A 115 -54.74 -26.42 -31.88
N SER A 116 -54.44 -27.00 -30.71
CA SER A 116 -55.44 -27.64 -29.85
C SER A 116 -56.39 -26.64 -29.19
N LEU A 117 -55.95 -25.39 -28.99
CA LEU A 117 -56.80 -24.31 -28.49
C LEU A 117 -57.64 -23.71 -29.61
N HIS A 118 -57.11 -23.61 -30.84
CA HIS A 118 -57.88 -23.16 -31.99
C HIS A 118 -59.06 -24.09 -32.30
N HIS A 119 -58.84 -25.41 -32.30
CA HIS A 119 -59.94 -26.37 -32.47
C HIS A 119 -60.99 -26.32 -31.34
N ARG A 120 -60.55 -26.04 -30.10
CA ARG A 120 -61.42 -25.93 -28.93
C ARG A 120 -62.25 -24.64 -28.94
N ALA A 121 -61.66 -23.55 -29.40
CA ALA A 121 -62.36 -22.28 -29.61
C ALA A 121 -63.42 -22.41 -30.71
N ALA A 122 -63.06 -22.97 -31.87
CA ALA A 122 -63.98 -23.16 -32.99
C ALA A 122 -65.17 -24.07 -32.64
N SER A 123 -64.96 -25.13 -31.85
CA SER A 123 -66.04 -26.01 -31.37
C SER A 123 -66.92 -25.35 -30.31
N ALA A 124 -66.35 -24.51 -29.45
CA ALA A 124 -67.13 -23.72 -28.49
C ALA A 124 -67.98 -22.65 -29.18
N ASP A 125 -67.43 -21.98 -30.21
CA ASP A 125 -68.15 -20.98 -31.00
C ASP A 125 -69.35 -21.59 -31.72
N ALA A 126 -69.23 -22.80 -32.27
CA ALA A 126 -70.34 -23.51 -32.90
C ALA A 126 -71.50 -23.86 -31.94
N LEU A 127 -71.24 -23.94 -30.63
CA LEU A 127 -72.21 -24.29 -29.60
C LEU A 127 -72.80 -23.07 -28.87
N LEU A 128 -72.23 -21.87 -29.07
CA LEU A 128 -72.67 -20.63 -28.44
C LEU A 128 -73.82 -19.99 -29.23
N SER A 129 -74.81 -19.47 -28.50
CA SER A 129 -75.83 -18.61 -29.11
C SER A 129 -75.21 -17.31 -29.63
N GLU A 130 -75.74 -16.78 -30.72
CA GLU A 130 -75.34 -15.49 -31.33
C GLU A 130 -75.35 -14.34 -30.29
N LYS A 131 -76.30 -14.35 -29.32
CA LYS A 131 -76.35 -13.38 -28.22
C LYS A 131 -75.19 -13.53 -27.22
N GLN A 132 -74.66 -14.73 -27.03
CA GLN A 132 -73.52 -14.99 -26.14
C GLN A 132 -72.21 -14.65 -26.84
N GLN A 133 -72.05 -15.01 -28.12
CA GLN A 133 -70.92 -14.60 -28.94
C GLN A 133 -70.79 -13.06 -29.00
N ALA A 134 -71.88 -12.34 -29.24
CA ALA A 134 -71.86 -10.87 -29.26
C ALA A 134 -71.46 -10.24 -27.90
N LYS A 135 -71.82 -10.88 -26.77
CA LYS A 135 -71.39 -10.44 -25.44
C LYS A 135 -69.90 -10.70 -25.21
N ILE A 136 -69.40 -11.87 -25.63
CA ILE A 136 -67.99 -12.25 -25.53
C ILE A 136 -67.14 -11.29 -26.37
N GLN A 137 -67.47 -11.11 -27.65
CA GLN A 137 -66.77 -10.16 -28.54
C GLN A 137 -66.77 -8.72 -27.99
N LYS A 138 -67.87 -8.29 -27.35
CA LYS A 138 -67.93 -6.95 -26.73
C LYS A 138 -67.04 -6.82 -25.51
N ILE A 139 -66.85 -7.90 -24.74
CA ILE A 139 -65.91 -7.93 -23.60
C ILE A 139 -64.47 -7.96 -24.12
N GLU A 140 -64.16 -8.85 -25.07
CA GLU A 140 -62.85 -8.94 -25.71
C GLU A 140 -62.44 -7.60 -26.34
N ALA A 141 -63.32 -6.94 -27.09
CA ALA A 141 -63.05 -5.63 -27.67
C ALA A 141 -62.80 -4.53 -26.62
N LYS A 142 -63.42 -4.61 -25.42
CA LYS A 142 -63.14 -3.70 -24.31
C LYS A 142 -61.78 -4.00 -23.68
N ASP A 143 -61.45 -5.28 -23.54
CA ASP A 143 -60.19 -5.72 -22.95
C ASP A 143 -59.02 -5.42 -23.88
N SER A 144 -59.13 -5.62 -25.20
CA SER A 144 -58.12 -5.19 -26.18
C SER A 144 -57.89 -3.67 -26.13
N LYS A 145 -58.96 -2.87 -25.95
CA LYS A 145 -58.84 -1.41 -25.77
C LYS A 145 -58.15 -1.04 -24.46
N ARG A 146 -58.43 -1.75 -23.37
CA ARG A 146 -57.75 -1.55 -22.07
C ARG A 146 -56.28 -1.90 -22.18
N LEU A 147 -55.95 -3.05 -22.76
CA LEU A 147 -54.58 -3.51 -23.00
C LEU A 147 -53.81 -2.54 -23.89
N SER A 148 -54.41 -2.05 -24.98
CA SER A 148 -53.81 -1.03 -25.83
C SER A 148 -53.51 0.29 -25.10
N LYS A 149 -54.35 0.67 -24.12
CA LYS A 149 -54.10 1.86 -23.29
C LYS A 149 -52.94 1.62 -22.32
N ILE A 150 -52.89 0.44 -21.68
CA ILE A 150 -51.82 0.05 -20.76
C ILE A 150 -50.47 0.07 -21.47
N ILE A 151 -50.36 -0.58 -22.64
CA ILE A 151 -49.13 -0.59 -23.44
C ILE A 151 -48.66 0.84 -23.78
N LYS A 152 -49.60 1.73 -24.15
CA LYS A 152 -49.25 3.13 -24.45
C LYS A 152 -48.79 3.89 -23.21
N THR A 153 -49.36 3.63 -22.04
CA THR A 153 -48.92 4.27 -20.79
C THR A 153 -47.58 3.71 -20.34
N GLU A 154 -47.36 2.41 -20.46
CA GLU A 154 -46.09 1.75 -20.14
C GLU A 154 -44.96 2.27 -21.03
N GLY A 155 -45.17 2.36 -22.35
CA GLY A 155 -44.15 2.92 -23.25
C GLY A 155 -43.81 4.39 -22.96
N LYS A 156 -44.74 5.17 -22.39
CA LYS A 156 -44.45 6.54 -21.92
C LYS A 156 -43.61 6.53 -20.65
N VAL A 157 -43.97 5.69 -19.68
CA VAL A 157 -43.22 5.54 -18.42
C VAL A 157 -41.81 5.02 -18.69
N GLU A 158 -41.67 4.04 -19.57
CA GLU A 158 -40.37 3.50 -19.99
C GLU A 158 -39.52 4.57 -20.66
N LYS A 159 -40.08 5.35 -21.61
CA LYS A 159 -39.35 6.46 -22.23
C LYS A 159 -38.91 7.52 -21.21
N GLN A 160 -39.73 7.80 -20.20
CA GLN A 160 -39.38 8.71 -19.11
C GLN A 160 -38.25 8.13 -18.25
N ALA A 161 -38.35 6.87 -17.86
CA ALA A 161 -37.33 6.16 -17.09
C ALA A 161 -35.99 6.13 -17.83
N LEU A 162 -35.99 5.82 -19.13
CA LEU A 162 -34.80 5.87 -19.97
C LEU A 162 -34.22 7.29 -20.07
N GLY A 163 -35.08 8.30 -20.17
CA GLY A 163 -34.64 9.70 -20.15
C GLY A 163 -33.99 10.12 -18.82
N VAL A 164 -34.49 9.65 -17.68
CA VAL A 164 -33.89 9.88 -16.36
C VAL A 164 -32.53 9.17 -16.25
N ALA A 165 -32.46 7.89 -16.64
CA ALA A 165 -31.21 7.13 -16.60
C ALA A 165 -30.09 7.75 -17.47
N ILE A 166 -30.43 8.30 -18.65
CA ILE A 166 -29.47 9.02 -19.50
C ILE A 166 -28.95 10.29 -18.81
N ARG A 167 -29.82 11.03 -18.12
CA ARG A 167 -29.40 12.25 -17.39
C ARG A 167 -28.49 11.89 -16.23
N GLU A 168 -28.87 10.90 -15.43
CA GLU A 168 -28.05 10.41 -14.31
C GLU A 168 -26.67 9.94 -14.80
N LEU A 169 -26.60 9.21 -15.92
CA LEU A 169 -25.33 8.81 -16.52
C LEU A 169 -24.48 10.03 -16.92
N SER A 170 -25.10 11.06 -17.50
CA SER A 170 -24.39 12.28 -17.89
C SER A 170 -23.87 13.06 -16.68
N GLU A 171 -24.63 13.11 -15.58
CA GLU A 171 -24.22 13.73 -14.33
C GLU A 171 -23.04 12.96 -13.72
N LEU A 172 -23.11 11.63 -13.64
CA LEU A 172 -22.01 10.79 -13.18
C LEU A 172 -20.73 11.01 -14.00
N GLN A 173 -20.85 11.13 -15.33
CA GLN A 173 -19.70 11.45 -16.18
C GLN A 173 -19.09 12.82 -15.89
N THR A 174 -19.91 13.82 -15.57
CA THR A 174 -19.40 15.15 -15.20
C THR A 174 -18.66 15.12 -13.86
N VAL A 175 -19.19 14.41 -12.87
CA VAL A 175 -18.56 14.19 -11.56
C VAL A 175 -17.25 13.44 -11.73
N GLN A 176 -17.23 12.39 -12.55
CA GLN A 176 -16.02 11.62 -12.84
C GLN A 176 -14.91 12.50 -13.46
N LYS A 177 -15.25 13.33 -14.46
CA LYS A 177 -14.28 14.26 -15.06
C LYS A 177 -13.72 15.26 -14.04
N ALA A 178 -14.57 15.77 -13.15
CA ALA A 178 -14.14 16.68 -12.09
C ALA A 178 -13.22 15.96 -11.09
N ALA A 179 -13.55 14.74 -10.70
CA ALA A 179 -12.73 13.92 -9.81
C ALA A 179 -11.35 13.62 -10.41
N ILE A 180 -11.29 13.21 -11.68
CA ILE A 180 -10.01 12.97 -12.38
C ILE A 180 -9.14 14.24 -12.41
N LYS A 181 -9.75 15.41 -12.66
CA LYS A 181 -9.02 16.68 -12.65
C LYS A 181 -8.47 17.00 -11.26
N LEU A 182 -9.29 16.85 -10.22
CA LEU A 182 -8.86 17.08 -8.84
C LEU A 182 -7.73 16.12 -8.44
N GLU A 183 -7.86 14.85 -8.81
CA GLU A 183 -6.85 13.83 -8.57
C GLU A 183 -5.52 14.19 -9.24
N SER A 184 -5.55 14.61 -10.51
CA SER A 184 -4.32 15.04 -11.21
C SER A 184 -3.64 16.23 -10.53
N GLN A 185 -4.42 17.17 -10.00
CA GLN A 185 -3.89 18.32 -9.25
C GLN A 185 -3.30 17.90 -7.91
N ALA A 186 -3.98 16.98 -7.20
CA ALA A 186 -3.47 16.44 -5.94
C ALA A 186 -2.16 15.67 -6.14
N HIS A 187 -2.07 14.83 -7.19
CA HIS A 187 -0.84 14.10 -7.51
C HIS A 187 0.33 15.03 -7.84
N THR A 188 0.09 16.08 -8.64
CA THR A 188 1.13 17.05 -8.98
C THR A 188 1.58 17.88 -7.76
N ALA A 189 0.65 18.27 -6.89
CA ALA A 189 0.96 18.96 -5.64
C ALA A 189 1.78 18.05 -4.68
N HIS A 190 1.37 16.79 -4.55
CA HIS A 190 2.07 15.79 -3.74
C HIS A 190 3.49 15.54 -4.26
N ALA A 191 3.66 15.35 -5.56
CA ALA A 191 4.99 15.15 -6.16
C ALA A 191 5.92 16.37 -5.93
N ARG A 192 5.39 17.59 -6.01
CA ARG A 192 6.16 18.81 -5.70
C ARG A 192 6.55 18.88 -4.22
N ALA A 193 5.62 18.55 -3.32
CA ALA A 193 5.88 18.53 -1.89
C ALA A 193 6.96 17.49 -1.53
N LEU A 194 6.89 16.28 -2.12
CA LEU A 194 7.92 15.25 -1.95
C LEU A 194 9.29 15.71 -2.44
N ALA A 195 9.37 16.31 -3.63
CA ALA A 195 10.64 16.82 -4.14
C ALA A 195 11.23 17.93 -3.26
N ALA A 196 10.37 18.81 -2.71
CA ALA A 196 10.80 19.84 -1.76
C ALA A 196 11.30 19.25 -0.44
N LEU A 197 10.60 18.24 0.08
CA LEU A 197 10.98 17.52 1.30
C LEU A 197 12.34 16.82 1.11
N GLN A 198 12.51 16.05 0.04
CA GLN A 198 13.79 15.38 -0.26
C GLN A 198 14.96 16.36 -0.36
N LYS A 199 14.75 17.53 -0.95
CA LYS A 199 15.77 18.59 -1.01
C LYS A 199 16.12 19.14 0.38
N ALA A 200 15.10 19.36 1.21
CA ALA A 200 15.30 19.83 2.58
C ALA A 200 16.01 18.78 3.45
N GLU A 201 15.65 17.51 3.31
CA GLU A 201 16.31 16.37 3.97
C GLU A 201 17.78 16.27 3.58
N ALA A 202 18.09 16.34 2.28
CA ALA A 202 19.48 16.32 1.81
C ALA A 202 20.31 17.48 2.39
N ALA A 203 19.73 18.68 2.46
CA ALA A 203 20.38 19.84 3.08
C ALA A 203 20.58 19.63 4.60
N PHE A 204 19.58 19.10 5.30
CA PHE A 204 19.68 18.78 6.72
C PHE A 204 20.78 17.76 7.00
N HIS A 205 20.84 16.66 6.24
CA HIS A 205 21.88 15.66 6.38
C HIS A 205 23.28 16.23 6.10
N ALA A 206 23.43 17.10 5.09
CA ALA A 206 24.70 17.76 4.80
C ALA A 206 25.16 18.71 5.91
N VAL A 207 24.23 19.40 6.59
CA VAL A 207 24.55 20.23 7.76
C VAL A 207 24.91 19.37 8.95
N ARG A 208 24.17 18.28 9.16
CA ARG A 208 24.42 17.34 10.26
C ARG A 208 25.81 16.69 10.15
N THR A 209 26.22 16.25 8.97
CA THR A 209 27.56 15.68 8.77
C THR A 209 28.66 16.72 9.03
N LYS A 210 28.46 17.98 8.61
CA LYS A 210 29.40 19.07 8.93
C LYS A 210 29.50 19.34 10.44
N TYR A 211 28.37 19.30 11.14
CA TYR A 211 28.36 19.44 12.59
C TYR A 211 29.10 18.29 13.28
N GLU A 212 28.79 17.04 12.91
CA GLU A 212 29.41 15.84 13.49
C GLU A 212 30.92 15.81 13.22
N THR A 213 31.37 16.20 12.03
CA THR A 213 32.80 16.31 11.70
C THR A 213 33.51 17.42 12.48
N ALA A 214 32.91 18.60 12.61
CA ALA A 214 33.46 19.68 13.42
C ALA A 214 33.55 19.30 14.91
N GLN A 215 32.55 18.57 15.42
CA GLN A 215 32.56 18.05 16.78
C GLN A 215 33.68 17.03 17.00
N ALA A 216 33.86 16.09 16.07
CA ALA A 216 34.94 15.10 16.13
C ALA A 216 36.33 15.75 16.08
N GLN A 217 36.51 16.78 15.23
CA GLN A 217 37.75 17.56 15.18
C GLN A 217 38.05 18.26 16.50
N LEU A 218 37.07 18.93 17.10
CA LEU A 218 37.25 19.58 18.39
C LEU A 218 37.64 18.57 19.49
N GLN A 219 37.03 17.38 19.49
CA GLN A 219 37.39 16.32 20.42
C GLN A 219 38.83 15.84 20.22
N ALA A 220 39.23 15.58 18.97
CA ALA A 220 40.60 15.16 18.64
C ALA A 220 41.66 16.21 19.05
N GLU A 221 41.39 17.49 18.79
CA GLU A 221 42.28 18.59 19.21
C GLU A 221 42.34 18.72 20.74
N THR A 222 41.21 18.51 21.43
CA THR A 222 41.17 18.52 22.90
C THR A 222 41.99 17.36 23.49
N GLU A 223 41.89 16.17 22.92
CA GLU A 223 42.70 15.01 23.32
C GLU A 223 44.19 15.23 23.08
N THR A 224 44.55 15.81 21.93
CA THR A 224 45.94 16.17 21.59
C THR A 224 46.50 17.18 22.58
N LEU A 225 45.73 18.22 22.90
CA LEU A 225 46.11 19.24 23.88
C LEU A 225 46.27 18.64 25.27
N ASN A 226 45.36 17.77 25.70
CA ASN A 226 45.46 17.07 26.99
C ASN A 226 46.68 16.15 27.05
N SER A 227 46.97 15.44 25.95
CA SER A 227 48.16 14.59 25.83
C SER A 227 49.45 15.42 25.93
N SER A 228 49.51 16.57 25.27
CA SER A 228 50.63 17.52 25.38
C SER A 228 50.81 18.04 26.81
N ARG A 229 49.71 18.41 27.49
CA ARG A 229 49.74 18.85 28.90
C ARG A 229 50.24 17.76 29.83
N ASN A 230 49.79 16.52 29.64
CA ASN A 230 50.22 15.39 30.46
C ASN A 230 51.71 15.09 30.23
N ASN A 231 52.16 15.05 28.97
CA ASN A 231 53.58 14.88 28.65
C ASN A 231 54.44 15.98 29.29
N ALA A 232 54.02 17.24 29.24
CA ALA A 232 54.74 18.34 29.89
C ALA A 232 54.84 18.14 31.41
N ARG A 233 53.78 17.64 32.06
CA ARG A 233 53.80 17.31 33.50
C ARG A 233 54.76 16.15 33.79
N GLU A 234 54.68 15.06 33.04
CA GLU A 234 55.58 13.91 33.15
C GLU A 234 57.05 14.32 32.96
N ALA A 235 57.34 15.18 31.97
CA ALA A 235 58.69 15.69 31.75
C ALA A 235 59.20 16.52 32.94
N THR A 236 58.34 17.33 33.58
CA THR A 236 58.72 18.07 34.79
C THR A 236 58.93 17.16 36.00
N GLU A 237 58.13 16.10 36.13
CA GLU A 237 58.28 15.08 37.17
C GLU A 237 59.63 14.35 37.00
N HIS A 238 59.94 13.87 35.80
CA HIS A 238 61.23 13.26 35.51
C HIS A 238 62.43 14.18 35.74
N MET A 239 62.30 15.48 35.43
CA MET A 239 63.35 16.45 35.73
C MET A 239 63.57 16.58 37.26
N GLN A 240 62.50 16.60 38.04
CA GLN A 240 62.59 16.65 39.51
C GLN A 240 63.22 15.37 40.08
N GLU A 241 62.78 14.20 39.62
CA GLU A 241 63.37 12.91 40.00
C GLU A 241 64.88 12.87 39.70
N LYS A 242 65.29 13.29 38.50
CA LYS A 242 66.71 13.34 38.12
C LYS A 242 67.50 14.37 38.93
N SER A 243 66.91 15.52 39.26
CA SER A 243 67.56 16.50 40.15
C SER A 243 67.79 15.91 41.54
N GLN A 244 66.80 15.23 42.10
CA GLN A 244 66.92 14.57 43.40
C GLN A 244 67.97 13.44 43.38
N GLU A 245 68.03 12.66 42.29
CA GLU A 245 69.05 11.63 42.09
C GLU A 245 70.47 12.24 42.07
N VAL A 246 70.66 13.34 41.32
CA VAL A 246 71.96 14.03 41.27
C VAL A 246 72.37 14.59 42.63
N ASP A 247 71.45 15.19 43.37
CA ASP A 247 71.72 15.69 44.72
C ASP A 247 72.05 14.53 45.69
N GLY A 248 71.37 13.39 45.55
CA GLY A 248 71.72 12.13 46.24
C GLY A 248 73.15 11.67 45.92
N LEU A 249 73.55 11.66 44.65
CA LEU A 249 74.92 11.30 44.24
C LEU A 249 75.97 12.29 44.76
N ARG A 250 75.68 13.60 44.77
CA ARG A 250 76.59 14.61 45.32
C ARG A 250 76.81 14.43 46.81
N THR A 251 75.74 14.15 47.56
CA THR A 251 75.84 13.90 49.00
C THR A 251 76.64 12.64 49.30
N MET A 252 76.38 11.54 48.57
CA MET A 252 77.15 10.29 48.69
C MET A 252 78.63 10.50 48.32
N PHE A 253 78.92 11.11 47.18
CA PHE A 253 80.29 11.41 46.76
C PHE A 253 81.05 12.28 47.78
N GLY A 254 80.38 13.30 48.35
CA GLY A 254 80.96 14.13 49.40
C GLY A 254 81.18 13.40 50.73
N VAL A 255 80.47 12.30 51.00
CA VAL A 255 80.76 11.40 52.12
C VAL A 255 81.98 10.53 51.77
N ASP A 256 81.97 9.88 50.61
CA ASP A 256 83.04 8.99 50.15
C ASP A 256 84.40 9.70 50.12
N GLU A 257 84.44 10.95 49.65
CA GLU A 257 85.66 11.74 49.59
C GLU A 257 86.22 12.08 50.99
N ARG A 258 85.35 12.40 51.95
CA ARG A 258 85.74 12.60 53.35
C ARG A 258 86.26 11.30 53.97
N GLU A 259 85.61 10.18 53.71
CA GLU A 259 86.09 8.87 54.15
C GLU A 259 87.45 8.51 53.53
N ARG A 260 87.64 8.84 52.25
CA ARG A 260 88.91 8.64 51.54
C ARG A 260 90.03 9.47 52.16
N GLU A 261 89.78 10.74 52.47
CA GLU A 261 90.75 11.59 53.16
C GLU A 261 91.11 11.06 54.55
N VAL A 262 90.11 10.64 55.34
CA VAL A 262 90.35 10.01 56.66
C VAL A 262 91.25 8.78 56.53
N LYS A 263 90.93 7.87 55.60
CA LYS A 263 91.73 6.67 55.34
C LYS A 263 93.15 7.00 54.87
N LEU A 264 93.32 8.02 54.02
CA LEU A 264 94.64 8.47 53.57
C LEU A 264 95.48 9.04 54.73
N VAL A 265 94.86 9.78 55.66
CA VAL A 265 95.55 10.26 56.86
C VAL A 265 95.99 9.08 57.73
N GLU A 266 95.14 8.07 57.93
CA GLU A 266 95.47 6.84 58.68
C GLU A 266 96.62 6.04 58.05
N LEU A 267 96.64 5.91 56.72
CA LEU A 267 97.65 5.16 55.99
C LEU A 267 98.96 5.95 55.77
N SER A 268 98.96 7.27 55.96
CA SER A 268 100.17 8.07 55.86
C SER A 268 101.08 7.80 57.08
N PRO A 269 102.32 7.30 56.88
CA PRO A 269 103.21 7.04 58.02
C PRO A 269 103.54 8.36 58.70
N LYS A 270 103.26 8.47 60.00
CA LYS A 270 103.80 9.55 60.85
C LYS A 270 105.29 9.62 60.55
N LYS A 271 105.74 10.71 59.89
CA LYS A 271 107.16 10.96 59.63
C LYS A 271 107.91 10.83 60.96
N SER A 272 108.58 9.71 61.13
CA SER A 272 109.55 9.47 62.19
C SER A 272 110.62 10.53 62.02
N LYS A 273 110.56 11.58 62.85
CA LYS A 273 111.69 12.48 63.07
C LYS A 273 112.71 11.74 63.95
N ASN A 274 113.36 10.72 63.43
CA ASN A 274 114.62 10.23 63.98
C ASN A 274 115.64 10.19 62.85
N GLY A 275 116.55 11.16 62.91
CA GLY A 275 117.62 11.35 61.95
C GLY A 275 118.59 10.17 61.94
N TRP A 276 119.10 9.89 60.74
CA TRP A 276 120.39 9.25 60.59
C TRP A 276 121.47 10.16 61.18
N LYS A 277 122.21 9.62 62.14
CA LYS A 277 123.56 10.02 62.48
C LYS A 277 124.46 8.82 62.16
N TRP A 278 125.36 9.06 61.20
CA TRP A 278 126.52 8.26 60.76
C TRP A 278 126.24 6.96 60.03
#